data_AF-A0A9N9JE85-F1
#
_entry.id   AF-A0A9N9JE85-F1
#
_cell.length_a   1.000
_cell.length_b   1.000
_cell.length_c   1.000
_cell.angle_alpha   90.00
_cell.angle_beta   90.00
_cell.angle_gamma   90.00
#
_symmetry.space_group_name_H-M   'P 1'
#
loop_
_entity.id
_entity.type
_entity.pdbx_description
1 polymer ?
#
loop_
_entity_poly.entity_id
_entity_poly.type
_entity_poly.pdbx_seq_one_letter_code
_entity_poly.pdbx_strand_id
1 'polypeptide(L)'
;AGESGKSTILKQMKLIHDGGYSPEERESFKEIIFSNTVQSMRVILEAMELMNIQFRSEEAKKQSMIILNMPNQIEGDHLPPNVSSAIKILWADGGVQEYVLRSRVKTTGITETTFFIGELTYRMFDVGGQRSERKKWIHCFENVTAIVFLVAISEYDQLLLEDETV
;
A
#
# COMPACT_ATOMS: atom_id res chain seq x y z
N ALA A 1 -12.05 7.05 9.20
CA ALA A 1 -10.61 6.74 9.34
C ALA A 1 -10.26 5.53 8.49
N GLY A 2 -9.78 5.76 7.25
CA GLY A 2 -9.20 4.71 6.41
C GLY A 2 -7.83 4.25 6.92
N GLU A 3 -7.14 5.08 7.70
CA GLU A 3 -5.69 5.01 7.96
C GLU A 3 -5.31 4.56 9.38
N SER A 4 -6.25 3.99 10.14
CA SER A 4 -6.04 3.59 11.56
C SER A 4 -5.09 2.42 11.82
N GLY A 5 -4.34 1.93 10.82
CA GLY A 5 -3.34 0.86 11.00
C GLY A 5 -3.85 -0.59 10.96
N LYS A 6 -5.06 -0.83 10.45
CA LYS A 6 -5.71 -2.16 10.36
C LYS A 6 -4.83 -3.22 9.66
N SER A 7 -4.38 -2.93 8.44
CA SER A 7 -3.53 -3.85 7.67
C SER A 7 -2.14 -4.07 8.31
N THR A 8 -1.69 -3.14 9.16
CA THR A 8 -0.41 -3.26 9.88
C THR A 8 -0.52 -4.29 11.00
N ILE A 9 -1.63 -4.33 11.76
CA ILE A 9 -1.87 -5.32 12.82
C ILE A 9 -1.97 -6.74 12.25
N LEU A 10 -2.63 -6.90 11.10
CA LEU A 10 -2.72 -8.16 10.36
C LEU A 10 -1.35 -8.76 10.03
N LYS A 11 -0.45 -7.93 9.49
CA LYS A 11 0.92 -8.34 9.16
C LYS A 11 1.71 -8.73 10.42
N GLN A 12 1.51 -8.01 11.52
CA GLN A 12 2.16 -8.33 12.80
C GLN A 12 1.65 -9.64 13.41
N MET A 13 0.35 -9.94 13.30
CA MET A 13 -0.20 -11.21 13.80
C MET A 13 0.40 -12.42 13.08
N LYS A 14 0.55 -12.38 11.74
CA LYS A 14 1.20 -13.47 10.98
C LYS A 14 2.66 -13.66 11.40
N LEU A 15 3.40 -12.57 11.63
CA LEU A 15 4.78 -12.63 12.09
C LEU A 15 4.95 -13.25 13.48
N ILE A 16 4.00 -12.99 14.40
CA ILE A 16 4.11 -13.40 15.81
C ILE A 16 3.58 -14.83 16.03
N HIS A 17 2.56 -15.26 15.28
CA HIS A 17 1.82 -16.47 15.62
C HIS A 17 1.87 -17.62 14.59
N ASP A 18 2.26 -17.35 13.35
CA ASP A 18 2.20 -18.35 12.25
C ASP A 18 3.59 -18.79 11.78
N GLY A 19 4.57 -18.85 12.70
CA GLY A 19 5.94 -19.32 12.40
C GLY A 19 6.77 -18.39 11.48
N GLY A 20 6.24 -17.23 11.10
CA GLY A 20 6.86 -16.33 10.14
C GLY A 20 6.70 -16.81 8.70
N TYR A 21 7.51 -16.29 7.78
CA TYR A 21 7.46 -16.68 6.36
C TYR A 21 8.54 -17.70 6.02
N SER A 22 8.17 -18.75 5.27
CA SER A 22 9.10 -19.74 4.74
C SER A 22 10.09 -19.11 3.76
N PRO A 23 11.27 -19.72 3.52
CA PRO A 23 12.20 -19.27 2.49
C PRO A 23 11.56 -19.16 1.10
N GLU A 24 10.70 -20.11 0.74
CA GLU A 24 9.98 -20.16 -0.53
C GLU A 24 8.92 -19.06 -0.63
N GLU A 25 8.18 -18.81 0.46
CA GLU A 25 7.26 -17.68 0.55
C GLU A 25 8.02 -16.35 0.37
N ARG A 26 9.17 -16.18 1.04
CA ARG A 26 10.00 -14.97 0.90
C ARG A 26 10.51 -14.80 -0.52
N GLU A 27 10.89 -15.88 -1.20
CA GLU A 27 11.35 -15.82 -2.58
C GLU A 27 10.23 -15.40 -3.52
N SER A 28 9.05 -16.01 -3.40
CA SER A 28 7.88 -15.62 -4.19
C SER A 28 7.41 -14.18 -3.91
N PHE A 29 7.65 -13.65 -2.71
CA PHE A 29 7.37 -12.25 -2.42
C PHE A 29 8.34 -11.28 -3.08
N LYS A 30 9.56 -11.66 -3.45
CA LYS A 30 10.52 -10.73 -4.08
C LYS A 30 9.97 -10.17 -5.38
N GLU A 31 9.48 -11.02 -6.26
CA GLU A 31 8.91 -10.61 -7.56
C GLU A 31 7.68 -9.71 -7.37
N ILE A 32 6.85 -10.04 -6.38
CA ILE A 32 5.69 -9.23 -6.00
C ILE A 32 6.13 -7.85 -5.48
N ILE A 33 7.15 -7.80 -4.63
CA ILE A 33 7.70 -6.55 -4.09
C ILE A 33 8.32 -5.71 -5.20
N PHE A 34 9.09 -6.29 -6.10
CA PHE A 34 9.70 -5.58 -7.23
C PHE A 34 8.64 -5.02 -8.17
N SER A 35 7.67 -5.84 -8.57
CA SER A 35 6.55 -5.43 -9.42
C SER A 35 5.74 -4.30 -8.75
N ASN A 36 5.39 -4.46 -7.48
CA ASN A 36 4.66 -3.43 -6.72
C ASN A 36 5.46 -2.13 -6.61
N THR A 37 6.78 -2.20 -6.43
CA THR A 37 7.62 -0.99 -6.32
C THR A 37 7.63 -0.22 -7.63
N VAL A 38 7.84 -0.92 -8.76
CA VAL A 38 7.84 -0.30 -10.10
C VAL A 38 6.46 0.27 -10.44
N GLN A 39 5.40 -0.51 -10.21
CA GLN A 39 4.02 -0.07 -10.46
C GLN A 39 3.63 1.11 -9.57
N SER A 40 3.99 1.11 -8.29
CA SER A 40 3.69 2.23 -7.39
C SER A 40 4.35 3.52 -7.87
N MET A 41 5.62 3.43 -8.29
CA MET A 41 6.31 4.59 -8.87
C MET A 41 5.64 5.03 -10.17
N ARG A 42 5.23 4.12 -11.05
CA ARG A 42 4.50 4.47 -12.29
C ARG A 42 3.22 5.25 -12.00
N VAL A 43 2.39 4.76 -11.08
CA VAL A 43 1.13 5.42 -10.70
C VAL A 43 1.39 6.83 -10.17
N ILE A 44 2.46 7.03 -9.39
CA ILE A 44 2.87 8.36 -8.94
C ILE A 44 3.19 9.27 -10.14
N LEU A 45 3.99 8.80 -11.09
CA LEU A 45 4.41 9.59 -12.25
C LEU A 45 3.23 9.98 -13.15
N GLU A 46 2.32 9.03 -13.42
CA GLU A 46 1.09 9.27 -14.19
C GLU A 46 0.17 10.29 -13.48
N ALA A 47 0.03 10.17 -12.16
CA ALA A 47 -0.79 11.09 -11.40
C ALA A 47 -0.17 12.49 -11.27
N MET A 48 1.16 12.60 -11.18
CA MET A 48 1.86 13.89 -11.27
C MET A 48 1.55 14.61 -12.58
N GLU A 49 1.53 13.89 -13.70
CA GLU A 49 1.16 14.46 -15.00
C GLU A 49 -0.29 14.96 -15.00
N LEU A 50 -1.23 14.17 -14.49
CA LEU A 50 -2.65 14.56 -14.38
C LEU A 50 -2.86 15.78 -13.47
N MET A 51 -2.07 15.91 -12.41
CA MET A 51 -2.14 17.03 -11.46
C MET A 51 -1.24 18.21 -11.85
N ASN A 52 -0.58 18.14 -13.01
CA ASN A 52 0.37 19.13 -13.51
C ASN A 52 1.50 19.47 -12.50
N ILE A 53 1.95 18.47 -11.74
CA ILE A 53 3.09 18.60 -10.82
C ILE A 53 4.38 18.33 -11.59
N GLN A 54 5.20 19.37 -11.70
CA GLN A 54 6.47 19.29 -12.44
C GLN A 54 7.58 18.68 -11.58
N PHE A 55 8.45 17.89 -12.22
CA PHE A 55 9.72 17.47 -11.61
C PHE A 55 10.55 18.67 -11.18
N ARG A 56 11.36 18.50 -10.14
CA ARG A 56 12.32 19.53 -9.68
C ARG A 56 13.71 19.32 -10.27
N SER A 57 13.99 18.13 -10.80
CA SER A 57 15.24 17.77 -11.45
C SER A 57 15.03 17.25 -12.88
N GLU A 58 15.82 17.76 -13.83
CA GLU A 58 15.88 17.23 -15.19
C GLU A 58 16.38 15.78 -15.24
N GLU A 59 17.20 15.37 -14.27
CA GLU A 59 17.63 13.98 -14.16
C GLU A 59 16.45 13.07 -13.78
N ALA A 60 15.63 13.48 -12.80
CA ALA A 60 14.43 12.74 -12.44
C ALA A 60 13.47 12.60 -13.64
N LYS A 61 13.31 13.67 -14.42
CA LYS A 61 12.52 13.64 -15.66
C LYS A 61 13.05 12.66 -16.70
N LYS A 62 14.36 12.49 -16.83
CA LYS A 62 14.95 11.46 -17.73
C LYS A 62 14.74 10.06 -17.19
N GLN A 63 14.89 9.87 -15.87
CA GLN A 63 14.74 8.58 -15.22
C GLN A 63 13.29 8.07 -15.22
N SER A 64 12.28 8.96 -15.27
CA SER A 64 10.87 8.56 -15.34
C SER A 64 10.59 7.66 -16.55
N MET A 65 11.23 7.92 -17.69
CA MET A 65 11.10 7.13 -18.91
C MET A 65 11.52 5.67 -18.72
N ILE A 66 12.48 5.40 -17.83
CA ILE A 66 12.88 4.02 -17.51
C ILE A 66 11.72 3.29 -16.84
N ILE A 67 11.07 3.92 -15.87
CA ILE A 67 9.96 3.32 -15.12
C ILE A 67 8.70 3.15 -15.99
N LEU A 68 8.38 4.14 -16.83
CA LEU A 68 7.22 4.10 -17.71
C LEU A 68 7.31 2.98 -18.76
N ASN A 69 8.53 2.63 -19.21
CA ASN A 69 8.75 1.58 -20.21
C ASN A 69 8.91 0.16 -19.65
N MET A 70 8.91 -0.02 -18.32
CA MET A 70 9.04 -1.37 -17.73
C MET A 70 7.78 -2.23 -17.96
N PRO A 71 7.88 -3.57 -18.03
CA PRO A 71 6.71 -4.44 -17.93
C PRO A 71 6.01 -4.30 -16.57
N ASN A 72 4.73 -4.66 -16.53
CA ASN A 72 3.94 -4.66 -15.28
C ASN A 72 4.43 -5.71 -14.29
N GLN A 73 4.92 -6.84 -14.80
CA GLN A 73 5.45 -7.93 -14.00
C GLN A 73 6.98 -7.96 -14.17
N ILE A 74 7.68 -7.96 -13.04
CA ILE A 74 9.13 -8.12 -13.00
C ILE A 74 9.42 -9.57 -12.63
N GLU A 75 10.05 -10.29 -13.55
CA GLU A 75 10.53 -11.66 -13.32
C GLU A 75 12.02 -11.62 -12.95
N GLY A 76 12.39 -12.40 -11.94
CA GLY A 76 13.79 -12.63 -11.58
C GLY A 76 14.20 -12.24 -10.17
N ASP A 77 15.37 -12.74 -9.78
CA ASP A 77 15.86 -12.72 -8.40
C ASP A 77 16.27 -11.33 -7.89
N HIS A 78 16.42 -10.36 -8.80
CA HIS A 78 16.86 -9.01 -8.48
C HIS A 78 16.20 -7.95 -9.36
N LEU A 79 15.93 -6.79 -8.77
CA LEU A 79 15.51 -5.61 -9.52
C LEU A 79 16.68 -5.10 -10.39
N PRO A 80 16.48 -4.83 -11.70
CA PRO A 80 17.54 -4.33 -12.56
C PRO A 80 18.21 -3.07 -11.98
N PRO A 81 19.56 -2.97 -11.98
CA PRO A 81 20.28 -1.86 -11.32
C PRO A 81 19.87 -0.47 -11.82
N ASN A 82 19.61 -0.34 -13.13
CA ASN A 82 19.10 0.89 -13.74
C ASN A 82 17.73 1.29 -13.19
N VAL A 83 16.81 0.33 -13.01
CA VAL A 83 15.47 0.56 -12.45
C VAL A 83 15.57 0.97 -10.98
N SER A 84 16.39 0.28 -10.19
CA SER A 84 16.60 0.64 -8.79
C SER A 84 17.19 2.05 -8.63
N SER A 85 18.10 2.43 -9.52
CA SER A 85 18.72 3.77 -9.54
C SER A 85 17.70 4.83 -9.94
N ALA A 86 16.89 4.55 -10.97
CA ALA A 86 15.79 5.42 -11.39
C ALA A 86 14.80 5.66 -10.25
N ILE A 87 14.35 4.61 -9.56
CA ILE A 87 13.44 4.73 -8.39
C ILE A 87 14.06 5.60 -7.30
N LYS A 88 15.34 5.43 -6.97
CA LYS A 88 16.03 6.25 -5.96
C LYS A 88 16.05 7.73 -6.35
N ILE A 89 16.39 8.03 -7.60
CA ILE A 89 16.45 9.41 -8.11
C ILE A 89 15.05 10.04 -8.12
N LEU A 90 14.05 9.32 -8.62
CA LEU A 90 12.67 9.78 -8.66
C LEU A 90 12.11 10.00 -7.25
N TRP A 91 12.35 9.08 -6.32
CA TRP A 91 11.90 9.22 -4.95
C TRP A 91 12.51 10.43 -4.26
N ALA A 92 13.74 10.82 -4.60
CA ALA A 92 14.38 12.01 -4.06
C ALA A 92 13.92 13.33 -4.72
N ASP A 93 13.16 13.27 -5.83
CA ASP A 93 12.69 14.47 -6.52
C ASP A 93 11.61 15.20 -5.70
N GLY A 94 11.74 16.52 -5.59
CA GLY A 94 10.82 17.33 -4.79
C GLY A 94 9.39 17.36 -5.33
N GLY A 95 9.17 17.19 -6.64
CA GLY A 95 7.84 17.12 -7.24
C GLY A 95 7.15 15.80 -6.93
N VAL A 96 7.92 14.70 -6.95
CA VAL A 96 7.45 13.38 -6.50
C VAL A 96 7.08 13.41 -5.03
N GLN A 97 7.94 13.97 -4.17
CA GLN A 97 7.65 14.13 -2.74
C GLN A 97 6.42 15.01 -2.48
N GLU A 98 6.26 16.10 -3.22
CA GLU A 98 5.08 16.97 -3.15
C GLU A 98 3.79 16.21 -3.50
N TYR A 99 3.81 15.39 -4.56
CA TYR A 99 2.67 14.54 -4.89
C TYR A 99 2.38 13.53 -3.79
N VAL A 100 3.39 12.81 -3.29
CA VAL A 100 3.21 11.77 -2.26
C VAL A 100 2.59 12.35 -0.98
N LEU A 101 2.99 13.55 -0.58
CA LEU A 101 2.38 14.26 0.55
C LEU A 101 0.90 14.57 0.32
N ARG A 102 0.47 14.74 -0.94
CA ARG A 102 -0.93 14.97 -1.34
C ARG A 102 -1.71 13.67 -1.59
N SER A 103 -1.03 12.55 -1.88
CA SER A 103 -1.64 11.36 -2.51
C SER A 103 -2.01 10.21 -1.55
N ARG A 104 -2.42 10.50 -0.31
CA ARG A 104 -2.79 9.46 0.68
C ARG A 104 -3.57 8.28 0.06
N VAL A 105 -2.99 7.08 0.10
CA VAL A 105 -3.53 5.90 -0.60
C VAL A 105 -4.62 5.23 0.23
N LYS A 106 -5.79 5.16 -0.39
CA LYS A 106 -7.04 4.66 0.14
C LYS A 106 -7.05 3.12 0.18
N THR A 107 -7.23 2.52 1.36
CA THR A 107 -7.58 1.08 1.44
C THR A 107 -9.00 0.89 0.91
N THR A 108 -9.17 0.08 -0.14
CA THR A 108 -10.45 -0.22 -0.78
C THR A 108 -10.76 -1.71 -0.71
N GLY A 109 -12.03 -2.06 -0.49
CA GLY A 109 -12.50 -3.45 -0.46
C GLY A 109 -12.43 -4.14 0.91
N ILE A 110 -12.66 -5.45 0.87
CA ILE A 110 -12.55 -6.37 2.00
C ILE A 110 -11.45 -7.37 1.66
N THR A 111 -10.51 -7.59 2.58
CA THR A 111 -9.44 -8.58 2.41
C THR A 111 -9.55 -9.61 3.52
N GLU A 112 -9.71 -10.89 3.16
CA GLU A 112 -9.70 -12.00 4.11
C GLU A 112 -8.26 -12.54 4.27
N THR A 113 -7.88 -12.86 5.51
CA THR A 113 -6.61 -13.51 5.83
C THR A 113 -6.85 -14.55 6.91
N THR A 114 -6.40 -15.77 6.65
CA THR A 114 -6.48 -16.88 7.61
C THR A 114 -5.11 -17.11 8.23
N PHE A 115 -5.05 -17.29 9.54
CA PHE A 115 -3.83 -17.62 10.27
C PHE A 115 -4.13 -18.58 11.42
N PHE A 116 -3.11 -19.33 11.84
CA PHE A 116 -3.22 -20.34 12.89
C PHE A 116 -2.53 -19.82 14.15
N ILE A 117 -3.18 -19.97 15.31
CA ILE A 117 -2.58 -19.67 16.62
C ILE A 117 -2.82 -20.88 17.54
N GLY A 118 -1.77 -21.67 17.76
CA GLY A 118 -1.91 -22.96 18.44
C GLY A 118 -2.76 -23.92 17.60
N GLU A 119 -3.80 -24.51 18.21
CA GLU A 119 -4.75 -25.40 17.52
C GLU A 119 -5.94 -24.64 16.90
N LEU A 120 -6.00 -23.32 17.06
CA LEU A 120 -7.13 -22.50 16.63
C LEU A 120 -6.86 -21.86 15.27
N THR A 121 -7.84 -21.94 14.37
CA THR A 121 -7.83 -21.28 13.06
C THR A 121 -8.61 -19.97 13.14
N TYR A 122 -7.96 -18.86 12.80
CA TYR A 122 -8.56 -17.53 12.78
C TYR A 122 -8.74 -17.07 11.34
N ARG A 123 -9.93 -16.57 11.02
CA ARG A 123 -10.22 -15.85 9.78
C ARG A 123 -10.42 -14.38 10.13
N MET A 124 -9.54 -13.51 9.65
CA MET A 124 -9.64 -12.07 9.87
C MET A 124 -9.97 -11.35 8.56
N PHE A 125 -10.89 -10.40 8.65
CA PHE A 125 -11.35 -9.58 7.54
C PHE A 125 -10.89 -8.14 7.76
N ASP A 126 -9.98 -7.64 6.93
CA ASP A 126 -9.64 -6.22 6.85
C ASP A 126 -10.68 -5.51 5.98
N VAL A 127 -11.22 -4.40 6.47
CA VAL A 127 -12.24 -3.63 5.77
C VAL A 127 -11.81 -2.18 5.61
N GLY A 128 -12.06 -1.63 4.42
CA GLY A 128 -11.84 -0.20 4.16
C GLY A 128 -12.64 0.68 5.14
N GLY A 129 -11.95 1.61 5.81
CA GLY A 129 -12.55 2.49 6.84
C GLY A 129 -13.17 3.79 6.33
N GLN A 130 -13.09 4.03 5.03
CA GLN A 130 -13.68 5.17 4.32
C GLN A 130 -15.20 5.04 4.20
N ARG A 131 -15.91 6.16 4.17
CA ARG A 131 -17.38 6.23 4.14
C ARG A 131 -17.96 5.51 2.92
N SER A 132 -17.30 5.57 1.77
CA SER A 132 -17.70 4.83 0.56
C SER A 132 -17.62 3.30 0.74
N GLU A 133 -16.65 2.82 1.53
CA GLU A 133 -16.38 1.39 1.73
C GLU A 133 -17.22 0.77 2.85
N ARG A 134 -17.71 1.57 3.82
CA ARG A 134 -18.52 1.09 4.95
C ARG A 134 -19.80 0.36 4.54
N LYS A 135 -20.36 0.67 3.38
CA LYS A 135 -21.55 -0.02 2.84
C LYS A 135 -21.27 -1.51 2.58
N LYS A 136 -20.02 -1.88 2.32
CA LYS A 136 -19.62 -3.27 1.99
C LYS A 136 -19.46 -4.13 3.25
N TRP A 137 -19.32 -3.52 4.43
CA TRP A 137 -19.03 -4.22 5.67
C TRP A 137 -20.03 -5.34 5.96
N ILE A 138 -21.31 -5.15 5.65
CA ILE A 138 -22.36 -6.15 5.89
C ILE A 138 -22.02 -7.54 5.31
N HIS A 139 -21.22 -7.61 4.24
CA HIS A 139 -20.81 -8.86 3.60
C HIS A 139 -19.83 -9.71 4.42
N CYS A 140 -19.23 -9.18 5.49
CA CYS A 140 -18.29 -9.90 6.35
C CYS A 140 -18.71 -9.96 7.82
N PHE A 141 -19.96 -9.61 8.15
CA PHE A 141 -20.46 -9.63 9.54
C PHE A 141 -21.11 -10.96 9.95
N GLU A 142 -21.26 -11.91 9.04
CA GLU A 142 -21.78 -13.24 9.38
C GLU A 142 -20.73 -14.07 10.12
N ASN A 143 -21.12 -14.66 11.26
CA ASN A 143 -20.28 -15.55 12.07
C ASN A 143 -18.98 -14.90 12.58
N VAL A 144 -19.03 -13.61 12.92
CA VAL A 144 -17.91 -12.88 13.53
C VAL A 144 -17.84 -13.15 15.03
N THR A 145 -16.70 -13.67 15.49
CA THR A 145 -16.43 -13.92 16.92
C THR A 145 -16.03 -12.66 17.68
N ALA A 146 -15.28 -11.75 17.04
CA ALA A 146 -14.78 -10.53 17.67
C ALA A 146 -14.54 -9.43 16.63
N ILE A 147 -14.67 -8.17 17.05
CA ILE A 147 -14.41 -6.97 16.23
C ILE A 147 -13.24 -6.19 16.84
N VAL A 148 -12.22 -5.91 16.04
CA VAL A 148 -11.09 -5.05 16.43
C VAL A 148 -11.31 -3.65 15.86
N PHE A 149 -11.70 -2.71 16.72
CA PHE A 149 -11.93 -1.33 16.32
C PHE A 149 -10.67 -0.47 16.53
N LEU A 150 -10.20 0.16 15.46
CA LEU A 150 -8.92 0.87 15.43
C LEU A 150 -9.11 2.36 15.18
N VAL A 151 -8.50 3.17 16.04
CA VAL A 151 -8.54 4.64 16.01
C VAL A 151 -7.12 5.18 15.93
N ALA A 152 -6.86 6.08 14.98
CA ALA A 152 -5.58 6.77 14.88
C ALA A 152 -5.55 7.92 15.91
N ILE A 153 -4.71 7.77 16.95
CA ILE A 153 -4.56 8.80 17.99
C ILE A 153 -3.89 10.07 17.43
N SER A 154 -3.04 9.92 16.42
CA SER A 154 -2.31 11.02 15.76
C SER A 154 -3.15 11.85 14.79
N GLU A 155 -4.41 11.48 14.54
CA GLU A 155 -5.30 12.21 13.63
C GLU A 155 -6.20 13.23 14.38
N TYR A 156 -5.91 13.53 15.65
CA TYR A 156 -6.77 14.41 16.48
C TYR A 156 -6.90 15.85 15.95
N ASP A 157 -5.90 16.32 15.21
CA ASP A 157 -5.81 17.65 14.59
C ASP A 157 -6.10 17.63 13.09
N GLN A 158 -6.55 16.50 12.54
CA GLN A 158 -6.81 16.31 11.11
C GLN A 158 -8.30 16.28 10.82
N LEU A 159 -8.67 16.86 9.67
CA LEU A 159 -10.03 16.76 9.14
C LEU A 159 -10.22 15.45 8.36
N LEU A 160 -11.46 14.98 8.29
CA LEU A 160 -11.80 13.86 7.43
C LEU A 160 -11.71 14.30 5.97
N LEU A 161 -10.94 13.56 5.18
CA LEU A 161 -10.80 13.82 3.74
C LEU A 161 -12.11 13.69 2.95
N GLU A 162 -13.14 13.07 3.53
CA GLU A 162 -14.46 12.83 2.94
C GLU A 162 -15.51 13.87 3.38
N ASP A 163 -15.12 14.89 4.15
CA ASP A 163 -16.02 15.93 4.63
C ASP A 163 -15.93 17.16 3.72
N GLU A 164 -16.98 17.43 2.95
CA GLU A 164 -17.07 18.55 2.00
C GLU A 164 -17.53 19.87 2.67
N THR A 165 -17.76 19.86 4.00
CA THR A 165 -18.38 20.99 4.72
C THR A 165 -17.40 21.92 5.43
N VAL A 166 -16.09 21.79 5.14
CA VAL A 166 -15.03 22.70 5.60
C VAL A 166 -14.25 23.23 4.40
#